data_AF-A0A8T3PGR2-F1
#
_entry.id   AF-A0A8T3PGR2-F1
#
_cell.length_a   1.000
_cell.length_b   1.000
_cell.length_c   1.000
_cell.angle_alpha   90.00
_cell.angle_beta   90.00
_cell.angle_gamma   90.00
#
_symmetry.space_group_name_H-M   'P 1'
#
loop_
_entity.id
_entity.type
_entity.pdbx_description
1 polymer ?
#
loop_
_entity_poly.entity_id
_entity_poly.type
_entity_poly.pdbx_seq_one_letter_code
_entity_poly.pdbx_strand_id
1 'polypeptide(L)' 'MRTTVTLDDDIATAVTELRRERGLGVSAAINQLARKGLTVKPPARAFRQRTARLALKVDVTNVAEALESLDGPASS' A
#
# COMPACT_ATOMS: atom_id res chain seq x y z
N MET A 1 -14.73 2.07 -22.60
CA MET A 1 -13.72 1.67 -23.60
C MET A 1 -13.90 0.19 -23.90
N ARG A 2 -13.70 -0.24 -25.15
CA ARG A 2 -13.72 -1.67 -25.54
C ARG A 2 -12.29 -2.13 -25.76
N THR A 3 -11.88 -3.16 -25.04
CA THR A 3 -10.53 -3.70 -25.07
C THR A 3 -10.63 -5.22 -25.07
N THR A 4 -9.81 -5.88 -25.88
CA THR A 4 -9.65 -7.32 -25.84
C THR A 4 -8.53 -7.64 -24.85
N VAL A 5 -8.80 -8.50 -23.89
CA VAL A 5 -7.81 -8.95 -22.88
C VAL A 5 -7.81 -10.47 -22.86
N THR A 6 -6.61 -11.05 -22.67
CA THR A 6 -6.45 -12.48 -22.40
C THR A 6 -6.51 -12.68 -20.89
N LEU A 7 -7.19 -13.74 -20.44
CA LEU A 7 -7.30 -14.09 -19.03
C LEU A 7 -6.61 -15.43 -18.80
N ASP A 8 -5.83 -15.51 -17.74
CA ASP A 8 -5.28 -16.76 -17.25
C ASP A 8 -6.39 -17.60 -16.58
N ASP A 9 -6.16 -18.91 -16.42
CA ASP A 9 -7.16 -19.88 -15.96
C ASP A 9 -7.69 -19.58 -14.54
N ASP A 10 -6.84 -19.04 -13.67
CA ASP A 10 -7.20 -18.62 -12.31
C ASP A 10 -8.16 -17.42 -12.34
N ILE A 11 -7.91 -16.45 -13.22
CA ILE A 11 -8.80 -15.30 -13.41
C ILE A 11 -10.13 -15.72 -14.02
N ALA A 12 -10.13 -16.63 -15.00
CA ALA A 12 -11.36 -17.17 -15.59
C ALA A 12 -12.23 -17.91 -14.56
N THR A 13 -11.59 -18.63 -13.63
CA THR A 13 -12.25 -19.29 -12.50
C THR A 13 -12.88 -18.27 -11.55
N ALA A 14 -12.11 -17.26 -11.12
CA ALA A 14 -12.61 -16.21 -10.23
C ALA A 14 -13.78 -15.41 -10.84
N VAL A 15 -13.75 -15.16 -12.15
CA VAL A 15 -14.88 -14.55 -12.88
C VAL A 15 -16.10 -15.46 -12.81
N THR A 16 -15.94 -16.76 -13.04
CA THR A 16 -17.06 -17.73 -13.02
C THR A 16 -17.71 -17.81 -11.64
N GLU A 17 -16.90 -17.86 -10.58
CA GLU A 17 -17.39 -17.86 -9.19
C GLU A 17 -18.19 -16.59 -8.88
N LEU A 18 -17.61 -15.42 -9.19
CA LEU A 18 -18.27 -14.14 -8.95
C LEU A 18 -19.60 -14.01 -9.71
N ARG A 19 -19.67 -14.60 -10.92
CA ARG A 19 -20.92 -14.67 -11.70
C ARG A 19 -21.96 -15.56 -11.03
N ARG A 20 -21.57 -16.71 -10.46
CA ARG A 20 -22.47 -17.61 -9.74
C ARG A 20 -23.00 -16.97 -8.46
N GLU A 21 -22.13 -16.33 -7.68
CA GLU A 21 -22.50 -15.71 -6.41
C GLU A 21 -23.41 -14.48 -6.56
N ARG A 22 -23.18 -13.67 -7.60
CA ARG A 22 -23.81 -12.34 -7.75
C ARG A 22 -24.69 -12.18 -8.98
N GLY A 23 -24.84 -13.23 -9.80
CA GLY A 23 -25.64 -13.20 -11.02
C GLY A 23 -25.12 -12.21 -12.09
N LEU A 24 -23.81 -11.93 -12.10
CA LEU A 24 -23.23 -10.90 -12.96
C LEU A 24 -22.97 -11.41 -14.40
N GLY A 25 -23.01 -10.48 -15.35
CA GLY A 25 -22.44 -10.69 -16.69
C GLY A 25 -20.91 -10.71 -16.66
N VAL A 26 -20.27 -11.33 -17.67
CA VAL A 26 -18.80 -11.50 -17.75
C VAL A 26 -18.06 -10.16 -17.64
N SER A 27 -18.47 -9.15 -18.44
CA SER A 27 -17.84 -7.83 -18.40
C SER A 27 -18.01 -7.12 -17.06
N ALA A 28 -19.16 -7.29 -16.40
CA ALA A 28 -19.41 -6.72 -15.08
C ALA A 28 -18.52 -7.36 -14.01
N ALA A 29 -18.38 -8.68 -14.04
CA ALA A 29 -17.51 -9.43 -13.14
C ALA A 29 -16.03 -9.02 -13.31
N ILE A 30 -15.53 -8.96 -14.56
CA ILE A 30 -14.15 -8.53 -14.84
C ILE A 30 -13.90 -7.11 -14.34
N ASN A 31 -14.79 -6.16 -14.64
CA ASN A 31 -14.64 -4.79 -14.18
C ASN A 31 -14.67 -4.67 -12.65
N GLN A 32 -15.47 -5.48 -11.97
CA GLN A 32 -15.50 -5.50 -10.51
C GLN A 32 -14.19 -6.03 -9.93
N LEU A 33 -13.63 -7.13 -10.47
CA LEU A 33 -12.34 -7.67 -10.05
C LEU A 33 -11.22 -6.65 -10.30
N ALA A 34 -11.18 -6.03 -11.48
CA ALA A 34 -10.21 -4.99 -11.81
C ALA A 34 -10.26 -3.81 -10.82
N ARG A 35 -11.47 -3.29 -10.55
CA ARG A 35 -11.65 -2.20 -9.58
C ARG A 35 -11.20 -2.58 -8.17
N LYS A 36 -11.51 -3.80 -7.72
CA LYS A 36 -11.02 -4.29 -6.41
C LYS A 36 -9.49 -4.31 -6.40
N GLY A 37 -8.86 -4.85 -7.45
CA GLY A 37 -7.40 -4.87 -7.59
C GLY A 37 -6.77 -3.48 -7.51
N LEU A 38 -7.38 -2.47 -8.14
CA LEU A 38 -6.91 -1.08 -8.06
C LEU A 38 -6.97 -0.48 -6.66
N THR A 39 -7.84 -1.00 -5.78
CA THR A 39 -7.98 -0.53 -4.39
C THR A 39 -7.16 -1.31 -3.37
N VAL A 40 -6.60 -2.47 -3.76
CA VAL A 40 -5.74 -3.26 -2.87
C VAL A 40 -4.43 -2.50 -2.68
N LYS A 41 -4.25 -1.91 -1.50
CA LYS A 41 -2.95 -1.40 -1.07
C LYS A 41 -2.12 -2.56 -0.54
N PRO A 42 -0.85 -2.72 -0.97
CA PRO A 42 0.04 -3.67 -0.33
C PRO A 42 0.11 -3.35 1.18
N PRO A 43 0.17 -4.37 2.05
CA PRO A 43 0.30 -4.12 3.48
C PRO A 43 1.54 -3.27 3.71
N ALA A 44 1.34 -2.07 4.26
CA ALA A 44 2.46 -1.23 4.66
C ALA A 44 3.27 -2.02 5.69
N ARG A 45 4.59 -2.12 5.49
CA ARG A 45 5.45 -2.72 6.49
C ARG A 45 5.27 -1.93 7.78
N ALA A 46 4.90 -2.61 8.86
CA ALA A 46 4.78 -1.97 10.16
C ALA A 46 6.10 -1.26 10.50
N PHE A 47 6.02 0.03 10.81
CA PHE A 47 7.17 0.79 11.24
C PHE A 47 7.73 0.13 12.50
N ARG A 48 9.02 -0.22 12.47
CA ARG A 48 9.76 -0.76 13.60
C ARG A 48 10.81 0.28 13.97
N GLN A 49 10.51 1.09 14.99
CA GLN A 49 11.48 2.05 15.51
C GLN A 49 12.73 1.29 15.98
N ARG A 50 13.89 1.65 15.41
CA ARG A 50 15.18 1.17 15.89
C ARG A 50 15.69 2.17 16.91
N THR A 51 15.66 1.79 18.18
CA THR A 51 16.22 2.61 19.26
C THR A 51 17.64 2.17 19.55
N ALA A 52 18.57 3.13 19.62
CA ALA A 52 19.93 2.92 20.12
C ALA A 52 20.18 3.86 21.31
N ARG A 53 21.01 3.43 22.27
CA ARG A 53 21.46 4.33 23.34
C ARG A 53 22.53 5.26 22.76
N LEU A 54 22.18 6.53 22.59
CA LEU A 54 23.10 7.55 22.08
C LEU A 54 23.92 8.24 23.19
N ALA A 55 23.67 7.92 24.47
CA ALA A 55 24.24 8.59 25.64
C ALA A 55 24.16 10.14 25.59
N LEU A 56 23.22 10.66 24.81
CA LEU A 56 22.99 12.08 24.59
C LEU A 56 21.83 12.55 25.48
N LYS A 57 21.96 13.74 26.08
CA LYS A 57 20.85 14.45 26.71
C LYS A 57 20.59 15.69 25.87
N VAL A 58 19.37 15.81 25.34
CA VAL A 58 18.92 16.97 24.58
C VAL A 58 17.91 17.72 25.42
N ASP A 59 18.11 19.03 25.57
CA ASP A 59 17.10 19.90 26.16
C ASP A 59 15.96 20.09 25.15
N VAL A 60 14.74 19.73 25.55
CA VAL A 60 13.54 19.79 24.70
C VAL A 60 12.63 20.96 25.05
N THR A 61 13.10 21.90 25.89
CA THR A 61 12.36 23.13 26.21
C THR A 61 12.12 23.97 24.94
N ASN A 62 13.02 23.87 23.96
CA ASN A 62 12.85 24.42 22.61
C ASN A 62 13.02 23.31 21.56
N VAL A 63 11.90 22.79 21.04
CA VAL A 63 11.89 21.64 20.11
C VAL A 63 12.56 21.99 18.77
N ALA A 64 12.45 23.22 18.28
CA ALA A 64 13.04 23.61 17.01
C ALA A 64 14.57 23.55 17.05
N GLU A 65 15.16 24.14 18.08
CA GLU A 65 16.61 24.14 18.33
C GLU A 65 17.14 22.73 18.62
N ALA A 66 16.38 21.94 19.37
CA ALA A 66 16.72 20.53 19.63
C ALA A 66 16.81 19.71 18.33
N LEU A 67 15.88 19.88 17.40
CA LEU A 67 15.87 19.17 16.12
C LEU A 67 17.04 19.61 15.21
N GLU A 68 17.30 20.91 15.12
CA GLU A 68 18.40 21.44 14.31
C GLU A 68 19.77 20.95 14.81
N SER A 69 19.94 20.77 16.13
CA SER A 69 21.15 20.18 16.70
C SER A 69 21.34 18.68 16.35
N LEU A 70 20.24 17.97 16.07
CA LEU A 70 20.22 16.52 15.82
C LEU A 70 20.33 16.16 14.33
N ASP A 71 19.91 17.03 13.42
CA ASP A 71 19.90 16.75 11.97
C ASP A 71 21.30 16.70 11.33
N GLY A 72 22.33 17.21 12.03
CA GLY A 72 23.74 17.19 11.56
C GLY A 72 23.97 18.06 10.30
N PRO A 73 25.23 18.26 9.85
CA PRO A 73 25.48 18.92 8.58
C PRO A 73 24.88 18.07 7.47
N ALA A 74 23.99 18.66 6.67
CA ALA A 74 23.26 17.99 5.58
C ALA A 74 24.13 16.94 4.88
N SER A 75 23.83 15.66 5.12
CA SER A 75 24.52 14.55 4.47
C SER A 75 24.28 14.67 2.96
N SER A 76 25.37 14.97 2.23
CA SER A 76 25.50 14.83 0.78
C SER A 76 25.40 13.37 0.33
#